data_AF-A0A1L5KVU6-F1
#
_entry.id   AF-A0A1L5KVU6-F1
#
_cell.length_a   1.000
_cell.length_b   1.000
_cell.length_c   1.000
_cell.angle_alpha   90.00
_cell.angle_beta   90.00
_cell.angle_gamma   90.00
#
_symmetry.space_group_name_H-M   'P 1'
#
loop_
_entity.id
_entity.type
_entity.pdbx_description
1 polymer ?
#
loop_
_entity_poly.entity_id
_entity_poly.type
_entity_poly.pdbx_seq_one_letter_code
_entity_poly.pdbx_strand_id
1 'polypeptide(L)' 'MQKLQTVNAETLLYEPLEKPSFVVDSLIPTGLSLFCGSQKIGKSWLMLKLCLCVSQGLPLWDMPTMEGDV' A
#
# COMPACT_ATOMS: atom_id res chain seq x y z
N MET A 1 12.37 5.13 21.70
CA MET A 1 12.88 3.98 20.92
C MET A 1 11.90 2.83 21.09
N GLN A 2 11.27 2.36 20.01
CA GLN A 2 10.48 1.13 20.07
C GLN A 2 11.42 -0.05 20.34
N LYS A 3 11.01 -0.94 21.25
CA LYS A 3 11.78 -2.11 21.67
C LYS A 3 11.69 -3.17 20.56
N LEU A 4 12.83 -3.77 20.19
CA LEU A 4 12.85 -4.83 19.19
C LEU A 4 12.01 -6.02 19.69
N GLN A 5 10.97 -6.38 18.94
CA GLN A 5 10.19 -7.58 19.18
C GLN A 5 10.84 -8.74 18.43
N THR A 6 11.21 -9.80 19.15
CA THR A 6 11.82 -11.01 18.59
C THR A 6 10.77 -12.11 18.52
N VAL A 7 10.70 -12.80 17.39
CA VAL A 7 9.83 -13.95 17.18
C VAL A 7 10.69 -15.20 17.00
N ASN A 8 10.30 -16.31 17.63
CA ASN A 8 11.02 -17.58 17.54
C ASN A 8 10.75 -18.28 16.19
N ALA A 9 11.70 -19.12 15.75
CA ALA A 9 11.57 -19.84 14.48
C ALA A 9 10.37 -20.79 14.42
N GLU A 10 10.05 -21.46 15.54
CA GLU A 10 8.87 -22.33 15.64
C GLU A 10 7.57 -21.52 15.46
N THR A 11 7.46 -20.38 16.13
CA THR A 11 6.31 -19.47 16.01
C THR A 11 6.16 -18.97 14.57
N LEU A 12 7.26 -18.54 13.94
CA LEU A 12 7.24 -18.06 12.56
C LEU A 12 6.86 -19.14 11.53
N LEU A 13 7.12 -20.42 11.84
CA LEU A 13 6.77 -21.55 10.97
C LEU A 13 5.30 -21.95 11.10
N TYR A 14 4.73 -21.92 12.31
CA TYR A 14 3.39 -22.44 12.58
C TYR A 14 2.30 -21.35 12.64
N GLU A 15 2.64 -20.10 12.97
CA GLU A 15 1.66 -19.01 12.95
C GLU A 15 1.47 -18.48 11.53
N PRO A 16 0.22 -18.39 11.03
CA PRO A 16 -0.05 -17.74 9.77
C PRO A 16 0.23 -16.24 9.89
N LEU A 17 1.16 -15.74 9.09
CA LEU A 17 1.43 -14.31 8.98
C LEU A 17 0.24 -13.60 8.35
N GLU A 18 -0.17 -12.48 8.94
CA GLU A 18 -1.20 -11.63 8.34
C GLU A 18 -0.73 -11.13 6.98
N LYS A 19 -1.63 -11.19 6.00
CA LYS A 19 -1.33 -10.66 4.67
C LYS A 19 -1.16 -9.14 4.77
N PRO A 20 -0.09 -8.57 4.20
CA PRO A 20 0.05 -7.13 4.15
C PRO A 20 -1.15 -6.52 3.43
N SER A 21 -1.74 -5.49 4.03
CA SER A 21 -2.81 -4.73 3.39
C SER A 21 -2.22 -3.80 2.33
N PHE A 22 -2.91 -3.71 1.19
CA PHE A 22 -2.49 -2.90 0.05
C PHE A 22 -3.59 -1.89 -0.28
N VAL A 23 -3.21 -0.63 -0.48
CA VAL A 23 -4.10 0.44 -0.96
C VAL A 23 -4.38 0.25 -2.44
N VAL A 24 -3.33 -0.05 -3.20
CA VAL A 24 -3.40 -0.50 -4.59
C VAL A 24 -2.75 -1.87 -4.62
N ASP A 25 -3.50 -2.88 -5.05
CA ASP A 25 -3.04 -4.26 -5.01
C ASP A 25 -1.67 -4.42 -5.68
N SER A 26 -0.76 -5.13 -5.01
CA SER A 26 0.62 -5.38 -5.43
C SER A 26 1.52 -4.16 -5.70
N LEU A 27 1.03 -2.93 -5.53
CA LEU A 27 1.78 -1.69 -5.83
C LEU A 27 2.09 -0.87 -4.58
N ILE A 28 1.08 -0.61 -3.73
CA ILE A 28 1.22 0.31 -2.59
C ILE A 28 0.75 -0.41 -1.33
N PRO A 29 1.68 -0.90 -0.49
CA PRO A 29 1.32 -1.44 0.81
C PRO A 29 0.88 -0.30 1.75
N THR A 30 0.07 -0.63 2.76
CA THR A 30 -0.24 0.32 3.83
C THR A 30 1.04 0.74 4.55
N GLY A 31 1.22 2.04 4.75
CA GLY A 31 2.42 2.60 5.35
C GLY A 31 2.88 3.87 4.63
N LEU A 32 4.19 4.12 4.65
CA LEU A 32 4.80 5.27 3.98
C LEU A 32 5.44 4.84 2.66
N SER A 33 4.90 5.33 1.55
CA SER A 33 5.48 5.15 0.22
C SER A 33 5.98 6.48 -0.33
N LEU A 34 7.19 6.49 -0.89
CA LEU A 34 7.78 7.67 -1.52
C LEU A 34 7.69 7.55 -3.04
N PHE A 35 6.93 8.44 -3.68
CA PHE A 35 6.81 8.49 -5.13
C PHE A 35 7.72 9.58 -5.74
N CYS A 36 8.77 9.16 -6.44
CA CYS A 36 9.80 10.03 -7.01
C CYS A 36 9.84 9.98 -8.54
N GLY A 37 10.33 11.06 -9.16
CA GLY A 37 10.56 11.14 -10.60
C GLY A 37 10.84 12.57 -11.07
N SER A 38 11.11 12.75 -12.36
CA SER A 38 11.45 14.05 -12.94
C SER A 38 10.34 15.10 -12.80
N GLN A 39 10.73 16.38 -12.76
CA GLN A 39 9.76 17.48 -12.69
C GLN A 39 8.86 17.51 -13.93
N LYS A 40 7.60 17.93 -13.74
CA LYS A 40 6.58 18.12 -14.79
C LYS A 40 6.20 16.87 -15.60
N ILE A 41 6.57 15.67 -15.18
CA ILE A 41 6.18 14.40 -15.85
C ILE A 41 4.80 13.87 -15.46
N GLY A 42 4.01 14.66 -14.70
CA GLY A 42 2.65 14.28 -14.31
C GLY A 42 2.50 13.56 -12.97
N LYS A 43 3.53 13.56 -12.10
CA LYS A 43 3.46 12.88 -10.77
C LYS A 43 2.26 13.30 -9.92
N SER A 44 1.98 14.61 -9.84
CA SER A 44 0.84 15.14 -9.08
C SER A 44 -0.50 14.71 -9.68
N TRP A 45 -0.59 14.59 -11.01
CA TRP A 45 -1.78 14.11 -11.71
C TRP A 45 -2.01 12.62 -11.48
N LEU A 46 -0.92 11.82 -11.48
CA LEU A 46 -1.01 10.41 -11.14
C LEU A 46 -1.48 10.20 -9.70
N MET A 47 -0.93 10.98 -8.76
CA MET A 47 -1.37 10.95 -7.36
C MET A 47 -2.84 11.35 -7.21
N LEU A 48 -3.30 12.37 -7.92
CA LEU A 48 -4.72 12.74 -7.91
C LEU A 48 -5.60 11.59 -8.43
N LYS A 49 -5.22 10.97 -9.56
CA LYS A 49 -5.95 9.82 -10.12
C LYS A 49 -6.00 8.67 -9.12
N LEU A 50 -4.87 8.39 -8.47
CA LEU A 50 -4.78 7.35 -7.44
C LEU A 50 -5.73 7.62 -6.27
N CYS A 51 -5.71 8.83 -5.72
CA CYS A 51 -6.63 9.20 -4.63
C CYS A 51 -8.10 9.06 -5.04
N LEU A 52 -8.45 9.46 -6.27
CA LEU A 52 -9.81 9.34 -6.78
C LEU A 52 -10.23 7.87 -6.90
N CYS A 53 -9.38 7.02 -7.49
CA CYS A 53 -9.60 5.58 -7.60
C CYS A 53 -9.81 4.94 -6.22
N VAL A 54 -8.95 5.25 -5.26
CA VAL A 54 -9.03 4.73 -3.88
C VAL A 54 -10.31 5.22 -3.17
N SER A 55 -10.69 6.49 -3.34
CA SER A 55 -11.92 7.02 -2.72
C SER A 55 -13.23 6.44 -3.29
N GLN A 56 -13.17 5.85 -4.48
CA GLN A 56 -14.34 5.32 -5.19
C GLN A 56 -14.31 3.78 -5.32
N GLY A 57 -13.28 3.13 -4.78
CA GLY A 57 -13.03 1.69 -4.97
C GLY A 57 -12.83 1.28 -6.44
N LEU A 58 -12.44 2.20 -7.31
CA LEU A 58 -12.22 1.93 -8.74
C LEU A 58 -10.82 1.39 -9.00
N PRO A 59 -10.64 0.50 -9.98
CA PRO A 59 -9.32 -0.04 -10.31
C PRO A 59 -8.40 1.05 -10.89
N LEU A 60 -7.14 1.04 -10.47
CA LEU A 60 -6.08 1.85 -11.05
C LEU A 60 -5.27 0.99 -12.01
N TRP A 61 -5.35 1.28 -13.32
CA TRP A 61 -4.64 0.49 -14.35
C TRP A 61 -4.93 -1.02 -14.24
N ASP A 62 -6.21 -1.37 -14.12
CA ASP A 62 -6.70 -2.75 -13.94
C ASP A 62 -6.27 -3.44 -12.62
N MET A 63 -5.53 -2.74 -11.75
CA MET A 63 -5.24 -3.21 -10.40
C MET A 63 -6.37 -2.79 -9.45
N PRO A 64 -6.94 -3.73 -8.67
CA PRO A 64 -7.97 -3.39 -7.70
C PRO A 64 -7.40 -2.46 -6.62
N THR A 65 -8.23 -1.52 -6.18
CA THR A 65 -7.92 -0.64 -5.06
C THR A 65 -8.79 -1.04 -3.87
N MET A 66 -8.27 -0.91 -2.65
CA MET A 66 -9.14 -0.96 -1.47
C MET A 66 -9.83 0.39 -1.35
N GLU A 67 -11.17 0.37 -1.31
CA GLU A 67 -11.95 1.54 -0.96
C GLU A 67 -11.54 2.00 0.43
N GLY A 68 -11.12 3.26 0.54
CA GLY A 68 -10.79 3.85 1.83
C GLY A 68 -12.06 4.20 2.58
N ASP A 69 -12.20 3.75 3.82
CA ASP A 69 -13.22 4.26 4.74
C ASP A 69 -12.94 5.75 5.00
N VAL A 70 -13.81 6.64 4.53
CA VAL A 70 -13.81 8.07 4.88
C VAL A 70 -14.55 8.29 6.18
#